data_AF-A0A8H4XTS1-F1
#
_entry.id   AF-A0A8H4XTS1-F1
#
_cell.length_a   1.000
_cell.length_b   1.000
_cell.length_c   1.000
_cell.angle_alpha   90.00
_cell.angle_beta   90.00
_cell.angle_gamma   90.00
#
_symmetry.space_group_name_H-M   'P 1'
#
loop_
_entity.id
_entity.type
_entity.pdbx_description
1 polymer ?
#
loop_
_entity_poly.entity_id
_entity_poly.type
_entity_poly.pdbx_seq_one_letter_code
_entity_poly.pdbx_strand_id
1 'polypeptide(L)'
;DTGMVQDSTHEEIISNLRSNLTQDVPSYMIPAVFIPVGNFPLSATGKVDRRQLRAIGESMDLAAFAKFNAAQNETHIPLTLREKQLRRLWCSVLKIDESLIAVDDNFLQKAGDSNAAMKLVTVARGEGLSLSIANVLKYPRLQDMAQVVETLENSQIHEIMPFELLSNHVDLNQALREAAALCNVQVDRIQDMFPCTPLQEGLISLSAKREGDYIMQYMLELRLECDIERLDEAWAAVVAKTPILRTRIVNITGQGLVQVVLDEQWTTLPTQGISLSQAKNQKHEF
;
A
#
# COMPACT_ATOMS: atom_id res chain seq x y z
N ASP A 1 -39.42 7.49 -31.22
CA ASP A 1 -39.71 7.97 -29.86
C ASP A 1 -38.81 7.34 -28.82
N THR A 2 -37.67 7.99 -28.58
CA THR A 2 -36.86 7.79 -27.38
C THR A 2 -37.62 8.42 -26.21
N GLY A 3 -38.58 7.69 -25.66
CA GLY A 3 -39.35 8.06 -24.48
C GLY A 3 -38.45 8.11 -23.25
N MET A 4 -37.72 9.21 -23.08
CA MET A 4 -37.18 9.60 -21.79
C MET A 4 -38.35 10.11 -20.95
N VAL A 5 -38.98 9.21 -20.20
CA VAL A 5 -39.89 9.60 -19.13
C VAL A 5 -39.03 10.22 -18.03
N GLN A 6 -39.25 11.51 -17.76
CA GLN A 6 -38.77 12.17 -16.55
C GLN A 6 -39.47 11.51 -15.37
N ASP A 7 -38.76 10.75 -14.53
CA ASP A 7 -39.40 10.01 -13.43
C ASP A 7 -38.52 10.03 -12.19
N SER A 8 -38.93 10.83 -11.19
CA SER A 8 -38.44 10.84 -9.80
C SER A 8 -38.36 9.44 -9.16
N THR A 9 -39.10 8.48 -9.72
CA THR A 9 -39.13 7.06 -9.36
C THR A 9 -37.80 6.35 -9.56
N HIS A 10 -37.02 6.70 -10.58
CA HIS A 10 -35.72 6.04 -10.83
C HIS A 10 -34.65 6.46 -9.84
N GLU A 11 -34.63 7.75 -9.45
CA GLU A 11 -33.69 8.29 -8.46
C GLU A 11 -33.93 7.67 -7.08
N GLU A 12 -35.21 7.51 -6.69
CA GLU A 12 -35.60 6.87 -5.44
C GLU A 12 -35.22 5.38 -5.41
N ILE A 13 -35.43 4.65 -6.51
CA ILE A 13 -35.01 3.24 -6.62
C ILE A 13 -33.49 3.11 -6.52
N ILE A 14 -32.72 3.96 -7.21
CA ILE A 14 -31.24 3.92 -7.17
C ILE A 14 -30.72 4.26 -5.77
N SER A 15 -31.30 5.26 -5.12
CA SER A 15 -30.95 5.66 -3.75
C SER A 15 -31.20 4.51 -2.75
N ASN A 16 -32.38 3.89 -2.83
CA ASN A 16 -32.73 2.73 -1.99
C ASN A 16 -31.81 1.53 -2.26
N LEU A 17 -31.47 1.26 -3.53
CA LEU A 17 -30.61 0.14 -3.90
C LEU A 17 -29.18 0.31 -3.35
N ARG A 18 -28.62 1.52 -3.40
CA ARG A 18 -27.34 1.82 -2.75
C ARG A 18 -27.39 1.69 -1.24
N SER A 19 -28.43 2.21 -0.60
CA SER A 19 -28.62 2.13 0.85
C SER A 19 -28.63 0.68 1.32
N ASN A 20 -29.40 -0.17 0.64
CA ASN A 20 -29.49 -1.59 0.94
C ASN A 20 -28.16 -2.32 0.70
N LEU A 21 -27.48 -2.06 -0.42
CA LEU A 21 -26.17 -2.67 -0.70
C LEU A 21 -25.11 -2.28 0.35
N THR A 22 -25.19 -1.09 0.92
CA THR A 22 -24.25 -0.66 1.97
C THR A 22 -24.41 -1.45 3.27
N GLN A 23 -25.59 -2.01 3.52
CA GLN A 23 -25.86 -2.86 4.68
C GLN A 23 -25.37 -4.31 4.47
N ASP A 24 -25.40 -4.80 3.23
CA ASP A 24 -25.18 -6.21 2.92
C ASP A 24 -23.80 -6.53 2.32
N VAL A 25 -23.12 -5.56 1.70
CA VAL A 25 -21.82 -5.78 1.05
C VAL A 25 -20.77 -4.72 1.43
N PRO A 26 -19.48 -5.08 1.45
CA PRO A 26 -18.41 -4.11 1.60
C PRO A 26 -18.47 -3.01 0.54
N SER A 27 -18.05 -1.79 0.90
CA SER A 27 -18.13 -0.61 0.02
C SER A 27 -17.45 -0.78 -1.34
N TYR A 28 -16.39 -1.59 -1.45
CA TYR A 28 -15.70 -1.86 -2.71
C TYR A 28 -16.51 -2.75 -3.68
N MET A 29 -17.57 -3.43 -3.22
CA MET A 29 -18.48 -4.22 -4.06
C MET A 29 -19.67 -3.41 -4.58
N ILE A 30 -19.82 -2.16 -4.14
CA ILE A 30 -20.94 -1.29 -4.53
C ILE A 30 -20.58 -0.55 -5.82
N PRO A 31 -21.35 -0.70 -6.91
CA PRO A 31 -21.10 0.00 -8.16
C PRO A 31 -21.07 1.53 -8.01
N ALA A 32 -20.07 2.16 -8.63
CA ALA A 32 -19.91 3.61 -8.63
C ALA A 32 -21.00 4.35 -9.41
N VAL A 33 -21.71 3.69 -10.34
CA VAL A 33 -22.82 4.26 -11.13
C VAL A 33 -23.88 3.21 -11.35
N PHE A 34 -25.16 3.60 -11.23
CA PHE A 34 -26.31 2.78 -11.62
C PHE A 34 -26.96 3.41 -12.84
N ILE A 35 -27.02 2.65 -13.94
CA ILE A 35 -27.62 3.11 -15.19
C ILE A 35 -28.94 2.36 -15.38
N PRO A 36 -30.10 3.03 -15.26
CA PRO A 36 -31.38 2.38 -15.54
C PRO A 36 -31.48 2.08 -17.03
N VAL A 37 -31.82 0.84 -17.36
CA VAL A 37 -32.07 0.39 -18.73
C VAL A 37 -33.50 -0.13 -18.83
N GLY A 38 -34.28 0.38 -19.79
CA GLY A 38 -35.68 0.01 -19.95
C GLY A 38 -35.87 -1.47 -20.32
N ASN A 39 -34.93 -2.05 -21.06
CA ASN A 39 -34.85 -3.47 -21.36
C ASN A 39 -33.38 -3.88 -21.52
N PHE A 40 -33.04 -5.08 -21.06
CA PHE A 40 -31.72 -5.65 -21.31
C PHE A 40 -31.62 -6.10 -22.78
N PRO A 41 -30.61 -5.62 -23.54
CA PRO A 41 -30.38 -6.13 -24.88
C PRO A 41 -30.01 -7.61 -24.80
N LEU A 42 -30.59 -8.42 -25.67
CA LEU A 42 -30.34 -9.86 -25.74
C LEU A 42 -29.63 -10.18 -27.05
N SER A 43 -28.62 -11.06 -26.96
CA SER A 43 -27.99 -11.69 -28.12
C SER A 43 -28.97 -12.62 -28.82
N ALA A 44 -28.62 -13.08 -30.03
CA ALA A 44 -29.37 -14.09 -30.78
C ALA A 44 -29.61 -15.40 -29.99
N THR A 45 -28.84 -15.64 -28.91
CA THR A 45 -28.98 -16.81 -28.02
C THR A 45 -29.89 -16.56 -26.81
N GLY A 46 -30.49 -15.37 -26.68
CA GLY A 46 -31.31 -14.99 -25.53
C GLY A 46 -30.52 -14.60 -24.28
N LYS A 47 -29.18 -14.63 -24.32
CA LYS A 47 -28.32 -14.12 -23.24
C LYS A 47 -28.16 -12.60 -23.32
N VAL A 48 -27.98 -11.94 -22.18
CA VAL A 48 -27.69 -10.50 -22.11
C VAL A 48 -26.48 -10.15 -22.97
N ASP A 49 -26.67 -9.21 -23.90
CA ASP A 49 -25.61 -8.71 -24.77
C ASP A 49 -24.81 -7.61 -24.06
N ARG A 50 -23.72 -8.02 -23.41
CA ARG A 50 -22.80 -7.10 -22.73
C ARG A 50 -22.09 -6.13 -23.67
N ARG A 51 -21.91 -6.51 -24.95
CA ARG A 51 -21.25 -5.63 -25.94
C ARG A 51 -22.16 -4.47 -26.30
N GLN A 52 -23.45 -4.75 -26.47
CA GLN A 52 -24.44 -3.72 -26.72
C GLN A 52 -24.66 -2.81 -25.51
N LEU A 53 -24.69 -3.37 -24.29
CA LEU A 53 -24.72 -2.55 -23.05
C LEU A 53 -23.51 -1.63 -22.94
N ARG A 54 -22.31 -2.10 -23.29
CA ARG A 54 -21.10 -1.27 -23.28
C ARG A 54 -21.19 -0.13 -24.30
N ALA A 55 -21.65 -0.41 -25.52
CA ALA A 55 -21.83 0.61 -26.56
C ALA A 55 -22.85 1.68 -26.14
N ILE A 56 -23.93 1.29 -25.45
CA ILE A 56 -24.89 2.22 -24.86
C ILE A 56 -24.21 3.13 -23.83
N GLY A 57 -23.42 2.55 -22.91
CA GLY A 57 -22.66 3.31 -21.92
C GLY A 57 -21.62 4.26 -22.53
N GLU A 58 -20.92 3.84 -23.58
CA GLU A 58 -19.93 4.66 -24.31
C GLU A 58 -20.59 5.82 -25.07
N SER A 59 -21.84 5.68 -25.48
CA SER A 59 -22.60 6.74 -26.17
C SER A 59 -23.20 7.81 -25.24
N MET A 60 -23.14 7.60 -23.92
CA MET A 60 -23.64 8.55 -22.94
C MET A 60 -22.60 9.65 -22.65
N ASP A 61 -23.04 10.90 -22.65
CA ASP A 61 -22.20 12.03 -22.25
C ASP A 61 -21.85 11.96 -20.75
N LEU A 62 -20.66 12.43 -20.37
CA LEU A 62 -20.20 12.54 -18.98
C LEU A 62 -21.18 13.36 -18.12
N ALA A 63 -21.83 14.37 -18.70
CA ALA A 63 -22.87 15.13 -18.01
C ALA A 63 -24.14 14.30 -17.72
N ALA A 64 -24.44 13.28 -18.55
CA ALA A 64 -25.53 12.35 -18.29
C ALA A 64 -25.15 11.36 -17.17
N PHE A 65 -23.89 10.91 -17.11
CA PHE A 65 -23.36 10.12 -15.99
C PHE A 65 -23.44 10.87 -14.65
N ALA A 66 -23.15 12.18 -14.65
CA ALA A 66 -23.24 13.00 -13.46
C ALA A 66 -24.66 13.07 -12.88
N LYS A 67 -25.70 13.04 -13.72
CA LYS A 67 -27.11 13.04 -13.26
C LYS A 67 -27.48 11.76 -12.51
N PHE A 68 -26.97 10.60 -12.94
CA PHE A 68 -27.19 9.33 -12.23
C PHE A 68 -26.39 9.21 -10.93
N ASN A 69 -25.38 10.06 -10.74
CA ASN A 69 -24.71 10.27 -9.45
C ASN A 69 -25.34 11.40 -8.61
N ALA A 70 -26.09 12.31 -9.24
CA ALA A 70 -26.57 13.56 -8.62
C ALA A 70 -27.69 13.37 -7.59
N ALA A 71 -28.25 12.17 -7.44
CA ALA A 71 -29.14 11.84 -6.32
C ALA A 71 -28.45 11.96 -4.93
N GLN A 72 -27.16 12.31 -4.87
CA GLN A 72 -26.43 12.65 -3.65
C GLN A 72 -26.16 14.17 -3.46
N ASN A 73 -26.50 15.03 -4.43
CA ASN A 73 -26.12 16.45 -4.39
C ASN A 73 -27.14 17.38 -3.73
N GLU A 74 -27.98 16.89 -2.82
CA GLU A 74 -28.76 17.75 -1.93
C GLU A 74 -28.05 17.91 -0.58
N THR A 75 -26.96 18.68 -0.60
CA THR A 75 -26.66 19.78 0.34
C THR A 75 -25.23 20.24 0.08
N HIS A 76 -25.09 21.37 -0.62
CA HIS A 76 -23.82 22.11 -0.71
C HIS A 76 -23.46 22.69 0.66
N ILE A 77 -23.01 21.84 1.59
CA ILE A 77 -22.34 22.30 2.79
C ILE A 77 -20.94 22.77 2.34
N PRO A 78 -20.54 24.02 2.63
CA PRO A 78 -19.21 24.48 2.32
C PRO A 78 -18.17 23.64 3.08
N LEU A 79 -17.20 23.10 2.36
CA LEU A 79 -16.15 22.26 2.94
C LEU A 79 -15.40 22.98 4.05
N THR A 80 -15.14 22.26 5.13
CA THR A 80 -14.26 22.67 6.22
C THR A 80 -12.82 22.84 5.73
N LEU A 81 -11.98 23.51 6.51
CA LEU A 81 -10.56 23.69 6.17
C LEU A 81 -9.84 22.34 6.01
N ARG A 82 -10.14 21.37 6.88
CA ARG A 82 -9.56 20.02 6.85
C ARG A 82 -10.01 19.23 5.64
N GLU A 83 -11.29 19.30 5.30
CA GLU A 83 -11.82 18.65 4.08
C GLU A 83 -11.18 19.23 2.82
N LYS A 84 -11.00 20.55 2.74
CA LYS A 84 -10.29 21.19 1.61
C LYS A 84 -8.84 20.71 1.51
N GLN A 85 -8.14 20.62 2.64
CA GLN A 85 -6.75 20.15 2.67
C GLN A 85 -6.66 18.68 2.24
N LEU A 86 -7.48 17.79 2.82
CA LEU A 86 -7.53 16.39 2.42
C LEU A 86 -7.93 16.20 0.97
N ARG A 87 -8.88 16.99 0.46
CA ARG A 87 -9.29 16.93 -0.94
C ARG A 87 -8.16 17.25 -1.91
N ARG A 88 -7.32 18.24 -1.58
CA ARG A 88 -6.10 18.55 -2.36
C ARG A 88 -5.09 17.40 -2.32
N LEU A 89 -4.93 16.75 -1.16
CA LEU A 89 -4.08 15.56 -1.03
C LEU A 89 -4.64 14.38 -1.83
N TRP A 90 -5.95 14.18 -1.85
CA TRP A 90 -6.58 13.16 -2.69
C TRP A 90 -6.34 13.44 -4.17
N CYS A 91 -6.51 14.69 -4.61
CA CYS A 91 -6.23 15.13 -5.97
C CYS A 91 -4.79 14.78 -6.40
N SER A 92 -3.80 15.08 -5.56
CA SER A 92 -2.39 14.80 -5.87
C SER A 92 -2.07 13.30 -5.95
N VAL A 93 -2.70 12.48 -5.10
CA VAL A 93 -2.49 11.02 -5.06
C VAL A 93 -3.22 10.30 -6.18
N LEU A 94 -4.49 10.66 -6.42
CA LEU A 94 -5.38 10.03 -7.40
C LEU A 94 -5.18 10.58 -8.82
N LYS A 95 -4.53 11.74 -8.96
CA LYS A 95 -4.34 12.46 -10.23
C LYS A 95 -5.65 12.79 -10.94
N ILE A 96 -6.66 13.22 -10.17
CA ILE A 96 -7.97 13.67 -10.66
C ILE A 96 -8.22 15.11 -10.21
N ASP A 97 -9.06 15.85 -10.94
CA ASP A 97 -9.38 17.24 -10.61
C ASP A 97 -10.10 17.37 -9.25
N GLU A 98 -9.84 18.46 -8.53
CA GLU A 98 -10.46 18.76 -7.23
C GLU A 98 -11.99 18.87 -7.32
N SER A 99 -12.52 19.29 -8.48
CA SER A 99 -13.97 19.40 -8.73
C SER A 99 -14.67 18.04 -8.83
N LEU A 100 -13.93 16.95 -9.01
CA LEU A 100 -14.45 15.57 -9.13
C LEU A 100 -14.45 14.83 -7.79
N ILE A 101 -14.11 15.52 -6.70
CA ILE A 101 -14.08 14.98 -5.35
C ILE A 101 -15.13 15.73 -4.50
N ALA A 102 -16.26 15.06 -4.28
CA ALA A 102 -17.31 15.43 -3.36
C ALA A 102 -16.95 15.09 -1.91
N VAL A 103 -17.74 15.60 -0.96
CA VAL A 103 -17.48 15.43 0.47
C VAL A 103 -17.78 14.01 0.99
N ASP A 104 -18.71 13.32 0.33
CA ASP A 104 -19.17 11.97 0.63
C ASP A 104 -18.45 10.90 -0.20
N ASP A 105 -17.58 11.33 -1.13
CA ASP A 105 -16.80 10.44 -1.97
C ASP A 105 -15.88 9.53 -1.13
N ASN A 106 -15.79 8.27 -1.55
CA ASN A 106 -14.98 7.24 -0.91
C ASN A 106 -13.61 7.12 -1.59
N PHE A 107 -12.53 7.31 -0.83
CA PHE A 107 -11.16 7.27 -1.32
C PHE A 107 -10.82 5.94 -1.98
N LEU A 108 -11.16 4.82 -1.33
CA LEU A 108 -10.77 3.49 -1.78
C LEU A 108 -11.47 3.10 -3.08
N GLN A 109 -12.73 3.52 -3.25
CA GLN A 109 -13.47 3.31 -4.49
C GLN A 109 -12.85 4.08 -5.67
N LYS A 110 -12.35 5.31 -5.45
CA LYS A 110 -11.65 6.08 -6.49
C LYS A 110 -10.20 5.63 -6.72
N ALA A 111 -9.53 5.17 -5.67
CA ALA A 111 -8.13 4.75 -5.68
C ALA A 111 -7.91 3.38 -6.34
N GLY A 112 -8.81 2.44 -6.09
CA GLY A 112 -8.72 1.07 -6.61
C GLY A 112 -7.69 0.17 -5.92
N ASP A 113 -6.80 0.68 -5.07
CA ASP A 113 -5.81 -0.14 -4.33
C ASP A 113 -5.34 0.48 -2.99
N SER A 114 -4.56 -0.30 -2.23
CA SER A 114 -3.93 0.11 -0.96
C SER A 114 -2.65 0.93 -1.13
N ASN A 115 -2.04 0.95 -2.32
CA ASN A 115 -0.83 1.74 -2.59
C ASN A 115 -1.14 3.24 -2.57
N ALA A 116 -2.27 3.63 -3.15
CA ALA A 116 -2.77 5.00 -3.08
C ALA A 116 -3.02 5.43 -1.62
N ALA A 117 -3.52 4.54 -0.77
CA ALA A 117 -3.76 4.83 0.64
C ALA A 117 -2.45 5.07 1.41
N MET A 118 -1.41 4.26 1.14
CA MET A 118 -0.07 4.48 1.72
C MET A 118 0.56 5.79 1.24
N LYS A 119 0.39 6.13 -0.04
CA LYS A 119 0.83 7.44 -0.58
C LYS A 119 0.10 8.59 0.09
N LEU A 120 -1.22 8.49 0.27
CA LEU A 120 -2.04 9.49 0.95
C LEU A 120 -1.54 9.76 2.37
N VAL A 121 -1.27 8.70 3.15
CA VAL A 121 -0.67 8.82 4.49
C VAL A 121 0.66 9.57 4.44
N THR A 122 1.50 9.27 3.46
CA THR A 122 2.82 9.89 3.30
C THR A 122 2.72 11.38 2.97
N VAL A 123 1.89 11.76 1.98
CA VAL A 123 1.73 13.18 1.62
C VAL A 123 0.98 13.97 2.69
N ALA A 124 0.02 13.36 3.39
CA ALA A 124 -0.65 13.97 4.52
C ALA A 124 0.34 14.31 5.64
N ARG A 125 1.25 13.39 5.96
CA ARG A 125 2.31 13.62 6.95
C ARG A 125 3.24 14.77 6.55
N GLY A 126 3.58 14.89 5.26
CA GLY A 126 4.38 16.00 4.74
C GLY A 126 3.70 17.37 4.86
N GLU A 127 2.37 17.39 4.88
CA GLU A 127 1.52 18.58 5.08
C GLU A 127 1.10 18.79 6.56
N GLY A 128 1.77 18.13 7.50
CA GLY A 128 1.52 18.28 8.93
C GLY A 128 0.23 17.61 9.43
N LEU A 129 -0.31 16.65 8.68
CA LEU A 129 -1.48 15.87 9.08
C LEU A 129 -1.08 14.46 9.56
N SER A 130 -1.61 14.07 10.72
CA SER A 130 -1.50 12.70 11.24
C SER A 130 -2.65 11.86 10.69
N LEU A 131 -2.32 10.99 9.73
CA LEU A 131 -3.27 10.08 9.12
C LEU A 131 -2.65 8.67 9.08
N SER A 132 -3.32 7.68 9.70
CA SER A 132 -2.88 6.29 9.65
C SER A 132 -3.57 5.53 8.52
N ILE A 133 -2.95 4.43 8.06
CA ILE A 133 -3.59 3.54 7.08
C ILE A 133 -4.89 2.96 7.62
N ALA A 134 -4.94 2.68 8.93
CA ALA A 134 -6.14 2.19 9.60
C ALA A 134 -7.28 3.22 9.53
N ASN A 135 -6.97 4.52 9.69
CA ASN A 135 -7.96 5.58 9.55
C ASN A 135 -8.49 5.66 8.11
N VAL A 136 -7.62 5.55 7.10
CA VAL A 136 -8.06 5.56 5.69
C VAL A 136 -8.98 4.39 5.36
N LEU A 137 -8.69 3.20 5.89
CA LEU A 137 -9.52 2.01 5.66
C LEU A 137 -10.85 2.05 6.43
N LYS A 138 -10.83 2.56 7.67
CA LYS A 138 -12.01 2.61 8.55
C LYS A 138 -12.94 3.78 8.23
N TYR A 139 -12.39 4.91 7.79
CA TYR A 139 -13.10 6.15 7.48
C TYR A 139 -12.77 6.63 6.05
N PRO A 140 -13.18 5.88 5.01
CA PRO A 140 -12.71 6.13 3.66
C PRO A 140 -13.40 7.32 2.97
N ARG A 141 -14.48 7.88 3.53
CA ARG A 141 -15.16 9.05 2.97
C ARG A 141 -14.44 10.35 3.35
N LEU A 142 -14.41 11.34 2.46
CA LEU A 142 -13.66 12.59 2.69
C LEU A 142 -14.08 13.30 3.99
N GLN A 143 -15.39 13.46 4.24
CA GLN A 143 -15.90 14.02 5.51
C GLN A 143 -15.47 13.22 6.74
N ASP A 144 -15.59 11.89 6.70
CA ASP A 144 -15.30 11.05 7.87
C ASP A 144 -13.80 11.07 8.16
N MET A 145 -12.98 11.02 7.10
CA MET A 145 -11.53 11.13 7.18
C MET A 145 -11.10 12.49 7.76
N ALA A 146 -11.79 13.56 7.38
CA ALA A 146 -11.53 14.91 7.90
C ALA A 146 -11.88 15.09 9.38
N GLN A 147 -12.78 14.27 9.91
CA GLN A 147 -13.13 14.27 11.33
C GLN A 147 -12.07 13.58 12.20
N VAL A 148 -11.39 12.56 11.66
CA VAL A 148 -10.40 11.76 12.40
C VAL A 148 -8.95 12.17 12.12
N VAL A 149 -8.71 12.99 11.10
CA VAL A 149 -7.37 13.51 10.81
C VAL A 149 -7.00 14.56 11.86
N GLU A 150 -5.84 14.37 12.46
CA GLU A 150 -5.30 15.29 13.47
C GLU A 150 -4.21 16.15 12.86
N THR A 151 -4.07 17.38 13.36
CA THR A 151 -2.91 18.21 13.03
C THR A 151 -1.74 17.71 13.88
N LEU A 152 -0.58 17.53 13.27
CA LEU A 152 0.68 17.30 13.99
C LEU A 152 1.08 18.60 14.70
N GLU A 153 0.46 18.90 15.85
CA GLU A 153 0.90 20.00 16.72
C GLU A 153 2.26 19.65 17.30
N ASN A 154 3.31 20.39 16.92
CA ASN A 154 4.67 20.30 17.49
C ASN A 154 5.23 18.88 17.69
N SER A 155 4.76 17.91 16.91
CA SER A 155 5.41 16.62 16.81
C SER A 155 6.64 16.87 15.95
N GLN A 156 7.72 17.33 16.58
CA GLN A 156 9.05 17.18 16.02
C GLN A 156 9.08 15.76 15.48
N ILE A 157 9.30 15.62 14.18
CA ILE A 157 9.63 14.31 13.61
C ILE A 157 10.90 13.93 14.36
N HIS A 158 10.74 13.17 15.44
CA HIS A 158 11.84 12.75 16.26
C HIS A 158 12.57 11.75 15.40
N GLU A 159 13.71 12.18 14.87
CA GLU A 159 14.61 11.28 14.19
C GLU A 159 15.04 10.27 15.24
N ILE A 160 14.60 9.03 15.06
CA ILE A 160 14.94 7.94 15.97
C ILE A 160 16.43 7.70 15.78
N MET A 161 17.19 7.96 16.84
CA MET A 161 18.63 7.78 16.84
C MET A 161 18.95 6.27 16.87
N PRO A 162 20.13 5.87 16.37
CA PRO A 162 20.57 4.49 16.49
C PRO A 162 20.47 3.99 17.94
N PHE A 163 19.98 2.77 18.10
CA PHE A 163 19.79 2.06 19.36
C PHE A 163 18.70 2.61 20.28
N GLU A 164 17.99 3.68 19.90
CA GLU A 164 16.97 4.33 20.74
C GLU A 164 15.76 3.44 21.02
N LEU A 165 15.46 2.49 20.12
CA LEU A 165 14.31 1.59 20.25
C LEU A 165 14.59 0.34 21.08
N LEU A 166 15.82 0.14 21.56
CA LEU A 166 16.12 -0.95 22.49
C LEU A 166 15.51 -0.65 23.86
N SER A 167 15.13 -1.69 24.61
CA SER A 167 14.65 -1.48 25.97
C SER A 167 15.77 -0.95 26.87
N ASN A 168 15.44 0.05 27.71
CA ASN A 168 16.37 0.69 28.66
C ASN A 168 16.90 -0.25 29.76
N HIS A 169 16.39 -1.48 29.85
CA HIS A 169 16.77 -2.45 30.87
C HIS A 169 18.02 -3.25 30.52
N VAL A 170 18.60 -3.04 29.34
CA VAL A 170 19.77 -3.78 28.84
C VAL A 170 20.97 -2.85 28.72
N ASP A 171 22.14 -3.34 29.15
CA ASP A 171 23.41 -2.67 28.91
C ASP A 171 23.74 -2.73 27.42
N LEU A 172 23.69 -1.57 26.75
CA LEU A 172 23.98 -1.43 25.32
C LEU A 172 25.35 -2.00 24.95
N ASN A 173 26.38 -1.82 25.78
CA ASN A 173 27.72 -2.33 25.47
C ASN A 173 27.78 -3.85 25.54
N GLN A 174 26.98 -4.46 26.42
CA GLN A 174 26.85 -5.91 26.48
C GLN A 174 26.08 -6.43 25.27
N ALA A 175 24.94 -5.81 24.94
CA ALA A 175 24.12 -6.18 23.78
C ALA A 175 24.88 -6.07 22.46
N LEU A 176 25.66 -4.99 22.26
CA LEU A 176 26.49 -4.80 21.07
C LEU A 176 27.57 -5.89 20.94
N ARG A 177 28.19 -6.31 22.04
CA ARG A 177 29.19 -7.40 22.02
C ARG A 177 28.57 -8.75 21.71
N GLU A 178 27.40 -9.02 22.28
CA GLU A 178 26.63 -10.24 22.01
C GLU A 178 26.18 -10.27 20.53
N ALA A 179 25.61 -9.18 20.04
CA ALA A 179 25.20 -9.04 18.64
C ALA A 179 26.39 -9.18 17.68
N ALA A 180 27.53 -8.55 17.97
CA ALA A 180 28.74 -8.66 17.16
C ALA A 180 29.24 -10.11 17.07
N ALA A 181 29.22 -10.84 18.20
CA ALA A 181 29.60 -12.26 18.23
C ALA A 181 28.62 -13.14 17.43
N LEU A 182 27.31 -12.95 17.61
CA LEU A 182 26.27 -13.70 16.88
C LEU A 182 26.26 -13.40 15.39
N CYS A 183 26.56 -12.16 15.02
CA CYS A 183 26.72 -11.74 13.63
C CYS A 183 28.12 -12.04 13.06
N ASN A 184 29.08 -12.55 13.84
CA ASN A 184 30.45 -12.76 13.39
C ASN A 184 31.08 -11.50 12.74
N VAL A 185 30.91 -10.35 13.40
CA VAL A 185 31.47 -9.06 12.97
C VAL A 185 32.13 -8.34 14.16
N GLN A 186 32.86 -7.27 13.87
CA GLN A 186 33.35 -6.36 14.91
C GLN A 186 32.23 -5.40 15.33
N VAL A 187 32.28 -4.91 16.58
CA VAL A 187 31.25 -4.02 17.14
C VAL A 187 31.10 -2.72 16.34
N ASP A 188 32.21 -2.20 15.77
CA ASP A 188 32.21 -0.99 14.93
C ASP A 188 31.41 -1.15 13.63
N ARG A 189 31.11 -2.39 13.23
CA ARG A 189 30.28 -2.68 12.06
C ARG A 189 28.78 -2.59 12.35
N ILE A 190 28.36 -2.50 13.60
CA ILE A 190 26.93 -2.39 13.93
C ILE A 190 26.50 -0.93 13.83
N GLN A 191 25.63 -0.63 12.86
CA GLN A 191 25.08 0.71 12.65
C GLN A 191 23.88 0.99 13.56
N ASP A 192 23.04 -0.02 13.79
CA ASP A 192 21.82 0.12 14.59
C ASP A 192 21.34 -1.27 15.08
N MET A 193 20.56 -1.28 16.17
CA MET A 193 19.84 -2.45 16.66
C MET A 193 18.47 -2.04 17.20
N PHE A 194 17.44 -2.80 16.83
CA PHE A 194 16.07 -2.57 17.32
C PHE A 194 15.22 -3.85 17.31
N PRO A 195 14.14 -3.93 18.12
CA PRO A 195 13.30 -5.13 18.19
C PRO A 195 12.69 -5.55 16.85
N CYS A 196 12.45 -6.85 16.69
CA CYS A 196 11.65 -7.36 15.57
C CYS A 196 10.17 -7.00 15.72
N THR A 197 9.49 -6.83 14.59
CA THR A 197 8.03 -6.79 14.60
C THR A 197 7.45 -8.19 14.87
N PRO A 198 6.22 -8.30 15.43
CA PRO A 198 5.59 -9.62 15.65
C PRO A 198 5.50 -10.48 14.39
N LEU A 199 5.34 -9.85 13.22
CA LEU A 199 5.34 -10.57 11.94
C LEU A 199 6.72 -11.15 11.60
N GLN A 200 7.79 -10.38 11.83
CA GLN A 200 9.15 -10.87 11.61
C GLN A 200 9.48 -12.03 12.55
N GLU A 201 9.13 -11.92 13.83
CA GLU A 201 9.31 -13.01 14.80
C GLU A 201 8.55 -14.28 14.37
N GLY A 202 7.31 -14.11 13.93
CA GLY A 202 6.48 -15.20 13.41
C GLY A 202 7.10 -15.86 12.17
N LEU A 203 7.58 -15.07 11.21
CA LEU A 203 8.21 -15.58 9.98
C LEU A 203 9.50 -16.33 10.27
N ILE A 204 10.35 -15.81 11.17
CA ILE A 204 11.59 -16.49 11.60
C ILE A 204 11.28 -17.82 12.30
N SER A 205 10.26 -17.84 13.16
CA SER A 205 9.79 -19.08 13.80
C SER A 205 9.31 -20.11 12.79
N LEU A 206 8.64 -19.66 11.71
CA LEU A 206 8.16 -20.55 10.65
C LEU A 206 9.30 -21.06 9.75
N SER A 207 10.25 -20.20 9.36
CA SER A 207 11.40 -20.61 8.55
C SER A 207 12.32 -21.59 9.28
N ALA A 208 12.38 -21.52 10.62
CA ALA A 208 13.14 -22.47 11.44
C ALA A 208 12.54 -23.90 11.44
N LYS A 209 11.26 -24.08 11.08
CA LYS A 209 10.61 -25.41 11.08
C LYS A 209 10.99 -26.26 9.87
N ARG A 210 11.25 -25.61 8.73
CA ARG A 210 11.60 -26.28 7.49
C ARG A 210 12.56 -25.42 6.69
N GLU A 211 13.76 -25.95 6.51
CA GLU A 211 14.78 -25.31 5.69
C GLU A 211 14.26 -25.01 4.28
N GLY A 212 14.53 -23.80 3.79
CA GLY A 212 14.12 -23.36 2.45
C GLY A 212 12.75 -22.68 2.38
N ASP A 213 11.92 -22.79 3.42
CA ASP A 213 10.68 -22.01 3.49
C ASP A 213 11.02 -20.52 3.67
N TYR A 214 10.21 -19.66 3.05
CA TYR A 214 10.39 -18.21 3.04
C TYR A 214 11.71 -17.70 2.42
N ILE A 215 12.43 -18.55 1.68
CA ILE A 215 13.56 -18.13 0.83
C ILE A 215 13.06 -17.77 -0.57
N MET A 216 13.27 -16.52 -0.96
CA MET A 216 12.95 -16.00 -2.28
C MET A 216 14.20 -15.95 -3.16
N GLN A 217 14.16 -16.60 -4.31
CA GLN A 217 15.25 -16.66 -5.27
C GLN A 217 14.76 -16.17 -6.64
N TYR A 218 15.45 -15.18 -7.21
CA TYR A 218 15.20 -14.69 -8.56
C TYR A 218 16.34 -15.08 -9.48
N MET A 219 16.00 -15.60 -10.67
CA MET A 219 16.95 -15.85 -11.75
C MET A 219 16.61 -14.90 -12.89
N LEU A 220 17.59 -14.09 -13.30
CA LEU A 220 17.44 -13.11 -14.35
C LEU A 220 18.40 -13.46 -15.48
N GLU A 221 17.87 -13.62 -16.69
CA GLU A 221 18.67 -13.77 -17.89
C GLU A 221 19.14 -12.38 -18.34
N LEU A 222 20.46 -12.22 -18.43
CA LEU A 222 21.08 -10.96 -18.85
C LEU A 222 21.29 -10.96 -20.36
N ARG A 223 21.21 -9.78 -20.98
CA ARG A 223 21.61 -9.60 -22.38
C ARG A 223 23.11 -9.78 -22.53
N LEU A 224 23.57 -10.21 -23.71
CA LEU A 224 24.99 -10.45 -23.99
C LEU A 224 25.85 -9.18 -23.83
N GLU A 225 25.27 -8.01 -24.07
CA GLU A 225 25.94 -6.71 -23.95
C GLU A 225 25.87 -6.13 -22.52
N CYS A 226 25.36 -6.89 -21.56
CA CYS A 226 25.28 -6.43 -20.17
C CYS A 226 26.68 -6.32 -19.58
N ASP A 227 27.02 -5.10 -19.14
CA ASP A 227 28.19 -4.83 -18.34
C ASP A 227 27.97 -5.38 -16.92
N ILE A 228 28.65 -6.50 -16.61
CA ILE A 228 28.52 -7.21 -15.34
C ILE A 228 29.16 -6.44 -14.20
N GLU A 229 30.28 -5.76 -14.44
CA GLU A 229 30.96 -4.96 -13.42
C GLU A 229 30.06 -3.80 -12.99
N ARG A 230 29.47 -3.10 -13.96
CA ARG A 230 28.52 -2.02 -13.67
C ARG A 230 27.24 -2.53 -12.98
N LEU A 231 26.79 -3.73 -13.31
CA LEU A 231 25.63 -4.34 -12.64
C LEU A 231 25.95 -4.64 -11.18
N ASP A 232 27.14 -5.17 -10.89
CA ASP A 232 27.60 -5.45 -9.53
C ASP A 232 27.73 -4.16 -8.70
N GLU A 233 28.37 -3.13 -9.25
CA GLU A 233 28.46 -1.81 -8.61
C GLU A 233 27.08 -1.21 -8.33
N ALA A 234 26.15 -1.33 -9.28
CA ALA A 234 24.78 -0.86 -9.09
C ALA A 234 24.07 -1.62 -7.97
N TRP A 235 24.29 -2.94 -7.86
CA TRP A 235 23.72 -3.75 -6.80
C TRP A 235 24.31 -3.43 -5.44
N ALA A 236 25.64 -3.27 -5.36
CA ALA A 236 26.33 -2.84 -4.16
C ALA A 236 25.80 -1.46 -3.67
N ALA A 237 25.53 -0.53 -4.59
CA ALA A 237 24.94 0.76 -4.26
C ALA A 237 23.50 0.63 -3.69
N VAL A 238 22.69 -0.31 -4.17
CA VAL A 238 21.35 -0.60 -3.64
C VAL A 238 21.46 -1.17 -2.22
N VAL A 239 22.34 -2.15 -1.99
CA VAL A 239 22.58 -2.76 -0.67
C VAL A 239 23.08 -1.74 0.34
N ALA A 240 24.03 -0.87 -0.06
CA ALA A 240 24.54 0.19 0.80
C ALA A 240 23.43 1.16 1.26
N LYS A 241 22.54 1.56 0.35
CA LYS A 241 21.45 2.52 0.62
C LYS A 241 20.22 1.91 1.32
N THR A 242 20.12 0.59 1.40
CA THR A 242 18.90 -0.10 1.84
C THR A 242 19.20 -0.97 3.07
N PRO A 243 19.07 -0.44 4.30
CA PRO A 243 19.49 -1.12 5.53
C PRO A 243 18.99 -2.56 5.70
N ILE A 244 17.74 -2.84 5.29
CA ILE A 244 17.13 -4.17 5.41
C ILE A 244 17.88 -5.26 4.63
N LEU A 245 18.64 -4.90 3.58
CA LEU A 245 19.47 -5.83 2.82
C LEU A 245 20.79 -6.18 3.54
N ARG A 246 21.10 -5.48 4.64
CA ARG A 246 22.27 -5.67 5.51
C ARG A 246 21.86 -5.93 6.97
N THR A 247 20.64 -6.40 7.16
CA THR A 247 20.08 -6.69 8.49
C THR A 247 20.16 -8.17 8.79
N ARG A 248 20.67 -8.51 9.96
CA ARG A 248 20.62 -9.87 10.51
C ARG A 248 19.69 -9.90 11.72
N ILE A 249 19.00 -11.02 11.91
CA ILE A 249 18.13 -11.22 13.07
C ILE A 249 18.82 -12.15 14.06
N VAL A 250 18.99 -11.68 15.28
CA VAL A 250 19.64 -12.43 16.37
C VAL A 250 18.82 -12.32 17.65
N ASN A 251 18.97 -13.29 18.55
CA ASN A 251 18.35 -13.25 19.87
C ASN A 251 19.34 -12.67 20.88
N ILE A 252 19.02 -11.52 21.46
CA ILE A 252 19.84 -10.84 22.47
C ILE A 252 19.25 -11.05 23.85
N THR A 253 20.11 -11.42 24.79
CA THR A 253 19.73 -11.66 26.18
C THR A 253 19.07 -10.42 26.78
N GLY A 254 17.83 -10.55 27.24
CA GLY A 254 17.05 -9.46 27.83
C GLY A 254 16.32 -8.55 26.83
N GLN A 255 16.52 -8.71 25.52
CA GLN A 255 15.72 -8.02 24.48
C GLN A 255 14.82 -8.97 23.68
N GLY A 256 15.26 -10.21 23.44
CA GLY A 256 14.61 -11.12 22.49
C GLY A 256 15.15 -10.97 21.08
N LEU A 257 14.31 -11.21 20.06
CA LEU A 257 14.71 -11.10 18.66
C LEU A 257 14.88 -9.64 18.26
N VAL A 258 16.09 -9.29 17.83
CA VAL A 258 16.43 -7.95 17.37
C VAL A 258 16.95 -8.00 15.94
N GLN A 259 16.70 -6.91 15.23
CA GLN A 259 17.25 -6.59 13.92
C GLN A 259 18.57 -5.84 14.14
N VAL A 260 19.66 -6.36 13.61
CA VAL A 260 21.00 -5.76 13.68
C VAL A 260 21.38 -5.27 12.30
N VAL A 261 21.51 -3.96 12.12
CA VAL A 261 21.89 -3.33 10.85
C VAL A 261 23.42 -3.22 10.80
N LEU A 262 24.04 -3.73 9.74
CA LEU A 262 25.49 -3.86 9.64
C LEU A 262 26.09 -3.00 8.53
N ASP A 263 27.16 -2.26 8.80
CA ASP A 263 28.02 -1.63 7.79
C ASP A 263 28.86 -2.68 7.04
N GLU A 264 28.23 -3.35 6.09
CA GLU A 264 28.83 -4.41 5.26
C GLU A 264 28.65 -4.15 3.77
N GLN A 265 29.61 -4.63 2.99
CA GLN A 265 29.58 -4.54 1.53
C GLN A 265 28.94 -5.79 0.93
N TRP A 266 28.24 -5.58 -0.19
CA TRP A 266 27.76 -6.67 -1.03
C TRP A 266 28.93 -7.49 -1.56
N THR A 267 28.77 -8.81 -1.60
CA THR A 267 29.76 -9.73 -2.18
C THR A 267 29.10 -10.62 -3.22
N THR A 268 29.75 -10.76 -4.37
CA THR A 268 29.35 -11.73 -5.39
C THR A 268 30.14 -13.00 -5.26
N LEU A 269 29.47 -14.14 -5.48
CA LEU A 269 30.12 -15.43 -5.52
C LEU A 269 30.36 -15.85 -6.97
N PRO A 270 31.57 -16.37 -7.30
CA PRO A 270 31.86 -16.84 -8.64
C PRO A 270 31.01 -18.07 -8.95
N THR A 271 30.21 -18.02 -10.01
CA THR A 271 29.31 -19.09 -10.44
C THR A 271 29.83 -19.90 -11.62
N GLN A 272 31.13 -19.78 -11.93
CA GLN A 272 31.73 -20.43 -13.09
C GLN A 272 31.62 -21.96 -12.99
N GLY A 273 30.93 -22.58 -13.95
CA GLY A 273 30.69 -24.03 -13.96
C GLY A 273 29.45 -24.50 -13.19
N ILE A 274 28.67 -23.59 -12.60
CA ILE A 274 27.39 -23.91 -11.94
C ILE A 274 26.25 -23.77 -12.96
N SER A 275 25.49 -24.84 -13.19
CA SER A 275 24.29 -24.75 -14.03
C SER A 275 23.18 -23.98 -13.32
N LEU A 276 22.28 -23.36 -14.08
CA LEU A 276 21.08 -22.71 -13.51
C LEU A 276 20.23 -23.67 -12.66
N SER A 277 20.19 -24.95 -13.01
CA SER A 277 19.51 -25.98 -12.24
C SER A 277 20.22 -26.30 -10.91
N GLN A 278 21.55 -26.26 -10.87
CA GLN A 278 22.33 -26.42 -9.65
C GLN A 278 22.15 -25.20 -8.73
N ALA A 279 22.25 -23.99 -9.28
CA ALA A 279 22.03 -22.75 -8.52
C ALA A 279 20.61 -22.67 -7.92
N LYS A 280 19.59 -23.18 -8.64
CA LYS A 280 18.20 -23.24 -8.16
C LYS A 280 18.01 -24.19 -6.98
N ASN A 281 18.84 -25.22 -6.86
CA ASN A 281 18.75 -26.22 -5.81
C ASN A 281 19.63 -25.88 -4.59
N GLN A 282 20.55 -24.92 -4.71
CA GLN A 282 21.41 -24.40 -3.64
C GLN A 282 20.72 -23.32 -2.77
N LYS A 283 19.42 -23.45 -2.48
CA LYS A 283 18.71 -22.50 -1.60
C LYS A 283 19.31 -22.40 -0.19
N HIS A 284 20.21 -23.31 0.17
CA HIS A 284 20.67 -23.57 1.53
C HIS A 284 22.16 -23.26 1.75
N GLU A 285 22.91 -22.88 0.71
CA GLU A 285 24.39 -22.75 0.78
C GLU A 285 24.89 -21.30 0.88
N PHE A 286 24.00 -20.31 0.92
CA PHE A 286 24.36 -18.88 0.94
C PHE A 286 23.62 -18.12 2.04
#